data_AF-A0A0K1E3P7-F1
#
_entry.id   AF-A0A0K1E3P7-F1
#
_cell.length_a   1.000
_cell.length_b   1.000
_cell.length_c   1.000
_cell.angle_alpha   90.00
_cell.angle_beta   90.00
_cell.angle_gamma   90.00
#
_symmetry.space_group_name_H-M   'P 1'
#
loop_
_entity.id
_entity.type
_entity.pdbx_description
1 polymer ?
#
loop_
_entity_poly.entity_id
_entity_poly.type
_entity_poly.pdbx_seq_one_letter_code
_entity_poly.pdbx_strand_id
1 'polypeptide(L)'
;MGLEEGKHFTVKMPEGDHDGYVYVRREGLERAAWLSVRGEGEQQKLAAEFIEYILQRAKERGDDVHEKASKIVEEGMSRAP
;
A
#
# COMPACT_ATOMS: atom_id res chain seq x y z
N MET A 1 -10.51 -4.65 -0.20
CA MET A 1 -9.12 -4.54 0.28
C MET A 1 -8.93 -4.41 1.79
N GLY A 2 -9.86 -3.88 2.61
CA GLY A 2 -9.64 -3.82 4.07
C GLY A 2 -8.77 -2.64 4.56
N LEU A 3 -8.61 -1.64 3.71
CA LEU A 3 -8.08 -0.32 4.05
C LEU A 3 -9.24 0.67 4.20
N GLU A 4 -9.00 1.73 4.95
CA GLU A 4 -10.00 2.72 5.34
C GLU A 4 -9.40 4.12 5.14
N GLU A 5 -10.12 4.96 4.40
CA GLU A 5 -9.74 6.35 4.19
C GLU A 5 -9.76 7.13 5.51
N GLY A 6 -8.83 8.07 5.68
CA GLY A 6 -8.66 8.80 6.94
C GLY A 6 -7.93 8.01 8.03
N LYS A 7 -7.76 6.69 7.87
CA LYS A 7 -6.94 5.84 8.75
C LYS A 7 -5.67 5.35 8.07
N HIS A 8 -5.81 4.72 6.91
CA HIS A 8 -4.72 4.07 6.19
C HIS A 8 -4.20 4.91 5.03
N PHE A 9 -5.08 5.68 4.39
CA PHE A 9 -4.74 6.57 3.29
C PHE A 9 -5.64 7.81 3.30
N THR A 10 -5.28 8.82 2.50
CA THR A 10 -6.14 9.98 2.21
C THR A 10 -6.11 10.24 0.72
N VAL A 11 -7.26 10.58 0.14
CA VAL A 11 -7.35 10.98 -1.27
C VAL A 11 -7.48 12.49 -1.35
N LYS A 12 -6.80 13.09 -2.32
CA LYS A 12 -7.04 14.46 -2.76
C LYS A 12 -7.44 14.43 -4.22
N MET A 13 -8.74 14.58 -4.48
CA MET A 13 -9.24 14.86 -5.82
C MET A 13 -9.28 16.37 -6.01
N PRO A 14 -8.51 16.93 -6.96
CA PRO A 14 -8.65 18.34 -7.32
C PRO A 14 -10.02 18.58 -8.00
N GLU A 15 -10.51 19.81 -7.92
CA GLU A 15 -11.64 20.25 -8.75
C GLU A 15 -11.15 20.43 -10.20
N GLY A 16 -11.86 19.84 -11.17
CA GLY A 16 -11.51 19.90 -12.60
C GLY A 16 -10.79 18.66 -13.13
N ASP A 17 -10.13 18.78 -14.28
CA ASP A 17 -9.54 17.67 -15.06
C ASP A 17 -8.08 17.36 -14.65
N HIS A 18 -7.76 17.50 -13.35
CA HIS A 18 -6.41 17.28 -12.83
C HIS A 18 -6.28 15.90 -12.17
N ASP A 19 -5.08 15.32 -12.23
CA ASP A 19 -4.80 14.03 -11.60
C ASP A 19 -5.02 14.07 -10.09
N GLY A 20 -5.75 13.07 -9.58
CA GLY A 20 -5.92 12.85 -8.15
C GLY A 20 -4.67 12.27 -7.49
N TYR A 21 -4.51 12.54 -6.20
CA TYR A 21 -3.40 12.01 -5.41
C TYR A 21 -3.92 11.11 -4.29
N VAL A 22 -3.32 9.93 -4.15
CA VAL A 22 -3.52 9.06 -2.99
C VAL A 22 -2.27 9.11 -2.13
N TYR A 23 -2.43 9.54 -0.89
CA TYR A 23 -1.38 9.47 0.12
C TYR A 23 -1.62 8.26 1.01
N VAL A 24 -0.75 7.26 0.90
CA VAL A 24 -0.79 6.05 1.73
C VAL A 24 0.12 6.27 2.93
N ARG A 25 -0.42 6.11 4.14
CA ARG A 25 0.37 6.17 5.37
C ARG A 25 1.20 4.91 5.50
N ARG A 26 2.32 4.98 6.23
CA ARG A 26 3.14 3.80 6.56
C ARG A 26 2.28 2.66 7.13
N GLU A 27 1.46 2.94 8.14
CA GLU A 27 0.55 1.96 8.76
C GLU A 27 -0.45 1.36 7.77
N GLY A 28 -0.84 2.13 6.74
CA GLY A 28 -1.71 1.66 5.67
C GLY A 28 -1.00 0.65 4.76
N LEU A 29 0.25 0.91 4.42
CA LEU A 29 1.06 -0.02 3.62
C LEU A 29 1.39 -1.29 4.41
N GLU A 30 1.71 -1.17 5.69
CA GLU A 30 1.90 -2.32 6.59
C GLU A 30 0.62 -3.17 6.70
N ARG A 31 -0.55 -2.54 6.81
CA ARG A 31 -1.84 -3.24 6.85
C ARG A 31 -2.12 -3.96 5.53
N ALA A 32 -1.87 -3.32 4.39
CA ALA A 32 -2.01 -3.96 3.08
C ALA A 32 -1.08 -5.17 2.94
N ALA A 33 0.18 -5.03 3.38
CA ALA A 33 1.15 -6.10 3.36
C ALA A 33 0.73 -7.28 4.27
N TRP A 34 0.24 -6.99 5.48
CA TRP A 34 -0.31 -8.02 6.36
C TRP A 34 -1.50 -8.75 5.73
N LEU A 35 -2.42 -8.02 5.09
CA LEU A 35 -3.58 -8.58 4.39
C LEU A 35 -3.20 -9.39 3.15
N SER A 36 -2.07 -9.11 2.50
CA SER A 36 -1.58 -9.92 1.37
C SER A 36 -1.19 -11.35 1.78
N VAL A 37 -0.83 -11.55 3.05
CA VAL A 37 -0.44 -12.87 3.59
C VAL A 37 -1.57 -13.51 4.40
N ARG A 38 -2.29 -12.70 5.18
CA ARG A 38 -3.28 -13.17 6.17
C ARG A 38 -4.73 -12.80 5.86
N GLY A 39 -4.98 -12.04 4.79
CA GLY A 39 -6.33 -11.78 4.32
C GLY A 39 -6.99 -13.06 3.79
N GLU A 40 -8.30 -13.01 3.59
CA GLU A 40 -9.07 -14.16 3.09
C GLU A 40 -9.71 -13.86 1.73
N GLY A 41 -9.72 -14.86 0.86
CA GLY A 41 -10.35 -14.81 -0.45
C GLY A 41 -9.85 -13.66 -1.32
N GLU A 42 -10.79 -12.91 -1.91
CA GLU A 42 -10.49 -11.82 -2.83
C GLU A 42 -9.73 -10.66 -2.15
N GLN A 43 -9.89 -10.48 -0.83
CA GLN A 43 -9.19 -9.44 -0.09
C GLN A 43 -7.67 -9.66 -0.12
N GLN A 44 -7.24 -10.91 0.07
CA GLN A 44 -5.82 -11.27 0.04
C GLN A 44 -5.21 -10.96 -1.32
N LYS A 45 -5.90 -11.40 -2.39
CA LYS A 45 -5.47 -11.21 -3.77
C LYS A 45 -5.31 -9.73 -4.11
N LEU A 46 -6.32 -8.91 -3.82
CA LEU A 46 -6.27 -7.47 -4.08
C LEU A 46 -5.17 -6.77 -3.28
N ALA A 47 -4.92 -7.20 -2.04
CA ALA A 47 -3.84 -6.66 -1.23
C ALA A 47 -2.46 -7.02 -1.79
N ALA A 48 -2.26 -8.26 -2.25
CA ALA A 48 -1.03 -8.69 -2.91
C ALA A 48 -0.76 -7.90 -4.21
N GLU A 49 -1.78 -7.76 -5.08
CA GLU A 49 -1.68 -6.96 -6.32
C GLU A 49 -1.36 -5.48 -6.01
N PHE A 50 -1.96 -4.92 -4.97
CA PHE A 50 -1.66 -3.56 -4.55
C PHE A 50 -0.21 -3.38 -4.08
N ILE A 51 0.33 -4.32 -3.29
CA ILE A 51 1.73 -4.28 -2.85
C ILE A 51 2.69 -4.39 -4.04
N GLU A 52 2.43 -5.32 -4.96
CA GLU A 52 3.24 -5.47 -6.17
C GLU A 52 3.29 -4.17 -6.97
N TYR A 53 2.13 -3.55 -7.18
CA TYR A 53 2.04 -2.27 -7.88
C TYR A 53 2.83 -1.16 -7.18
N ILE A 54 2.70 -1.02 -5.86
CA ILE A 54 3.43 0.00 -5.09
C ILE A 54 4.95 -0.22 -5.17
N LEU A 55 5.41 -1.47 -5.04
CA LEU A 55 6.84 -1.79 -5.13
C LEU A 55 7.39 -1.55 -6.54
N GLN A 56 6.62 -1.85 -7.58
CA GLN A 56 6.98 -1.51 -8.96
C GLN A 56 7.13 0.01 -9.12
N ARG A 57 6.16 0.80 -8.67
CA ARG A 57 6.20 2.27 -8.75
C ARG A 57 7.34 2.86 -7.93
N ALA A 58 7.65 2.27 -6.78
CA ALA A 58 8.78 2.66 -5.95
C ALA A 58 10.12 2.39 -6.68
N LYS A 59 10.24 1.25 -7.36
CA LYS A 59 11.41 0.92 -8.18
C LYS A 59 11.61 1.88 -9.34
N GLU A 60 10.53 2.25 -10.04
CA GLU A 60 10.55 3.28 -11.08
C GLU A 60 11.00 4.66 -10.56
N ARG A 61 10.77 4.92 -9.27
CA ARG A 61 11.14 6.19 -8.62
C ARG A 61 12.58 6.23 -8.14
N GLY A 62 13.21 5.07 -7.93
CA GLY A 62 14.60 4.91 -7.54
C GLY A 62 14.81 3.89 -6.42
N ASP A 63 16.02 3.37 -6.33
CA ASP A 63 16.36 2.27 -5.42
C ASP A 63 16.14 2.62 -3.94
N ASP A 64 16.48 3.84 -3.51
CA ASP A 64 16.24 4.30 -2.13
C ASP A 64 14.75 4.26 -1.74
N VAL A 65 13.87 4.59 -2.69
CA VAL A 65 12.42 4.59 -2.48
C VAL A 65 11.91 3.14 -2.45
N HIS A 66 12.41 2.31 -3.35
CA HIS A 66 12.08 0.88 -3.39
C HIS A 66 12.50 0.17 -2.11
N GLU A 67 13.75 0.35 -1.65
CA GLU A 67 14.26 -0.25 -0.42
C GLU A 67 13.41 0.16 0.79
N LYS A 68 13.05 1.45 0.89
CA LYS A 68 12.20 1.95 1.96
C LYS A 68 10.81 1.32 1.93
N ALA A 69 10.20 1.21 0.75
CA ALA A 69 8.89 0.58 0.59
C ALA A 69 8.94 -0.92 0.93
N SER A 70 9.96 -1.63 0.43
CA SER A 70 10.15 -3.06 0.69
C SER A 70 10.29 -3.36 2.18
N LYS A 71 11.07 -2.57 2.94
CA LYS A 71 11.17 -2.73 4.40
C LYS A 71 9.83 -2.61 5.11
N ILE A 72 9.01 -1.63 4.74
CA ILE A 72 7.67 -1.44 5.32
C ILE A 72 6.77 -2.64 5.00
N VAL A 73 6.86 -3.16 3.77
CA VAL A 73 6.11 -4.35 3.34
C VAL A 73 6.52 -5.58 4.14
N GLU A 74 7.83 -5.84 4.27
CA GLU A 74 8.37 -6.95 5.05
C GLU A 74 7.94 -6.90 6.53
N GLU A 75 8.00 -5.71 7.15
CA GLU A 75 7.51 -5.47 8.50
C GLU A 75 6.01 -5.78 8.63
N GLY A 76 5.19 -5.35 7.67
CA GLY A 76 3.76 -5.62 7.65
C GLY A 76 3.42 -7.10 7.48
N MET A 77 4.12 -7.81 6.58
CA MET A 77 3.95 -9.26 6.38
C MET A 77 4.30 -10.06 7.64
N SER A 78 5.34 -9.62 8.36
CA SER A 78 5.85 -10.30 9.56
C SER A 78 5.04 -9.99 10.83
N ARG A 79 4.09 -9.05 10.76
CA ARG A 79 3.32 -8.63 11.92
C ARG A 79 2.44 -9.77 12.45
N ALA A 80 2.55 -10.02 13.76
CA ALA A 80 1.68 -10.96 14.47
C ALA A 80 0.23 -10.43 14.52
N PRO A 81 -0.78 -11.32 14.51
CA PRO A 81 -2.18 -10.94 14.67
C PRO A 81 -2.48 -10.31 16.03
#